data_AF-A0A7C3UP17-F1
#
_entry.id   AF-A0A7C3UP17-F1
#
_cell.length_a   1.000
_cell.length_b   1.000
_cell.length_c   1.000
_cell.angle_alpha   90.00
_cell.angle_beta   90.00
_cell.angle_gamma   90.00
#
_symmetry.space_group_name_H-M   'P 1'
#
loop_
_entity.id
_entity.type
_entity.pdbx_description
1 polymer ?
#
loop_
_entity_poly.entity_id
_entity_poly.type
_entity_poly.pdbx_seq_one_letter_code
_entity_poly.pdbx_strand_id
1 'polypeptide(L)'
;MTAYDEKPWLKNYFPGVRPHLDYPDIPVHAFLEETAGKYPERTALLFLGKKMSFRHLNDQVDRMAAALGRLGVQRGDRVAFMLPNSPQMVISVYAAFKLGAVGVGATTVPLDII
;
A
#
# COMPACT_ATOMS: atom_id res chain seq x y z
N MET A 1 -6.36 -22.93 12.89
CA MET A 1 -5.47 -23.15 11.75
C MET A 1 -6.21 -22.68 10.51
N THR A 2 -5.72 -21.64 9.84
CA THR A 2 -6.28 -21.16 8.57
C THR A 2 -5.65 -21.94 7.42
N ALA A 3 -6.28 -21.93 6.23
CA ALA A 3 -5.69 -22.51 5.02
C ALA A 3 -4.32 -21.90 4.65
N TYR A 4 -3.96 -20.74 5.20
CA TYR A 4 -2.64 -20.10 5.03
C TYR A 4 -1.53 -20.76 5.87
N ASP A 5 -1.88 -21.44 6.97
CA ASP A 5 -0.89 -22.05 7.86
C ASP A 5 -0.21 -23.27 7.21
N GLU A 6 -0.94 -23.99 6.36
CA GLU A 6 -0.45 -25.16 5.62
C GLU A 6 0.45 -24.78 4.43
N LYS A 7 0.45 -23.50 4.05
CA LYS A 7 1.25 -22.93 2.94
C LYS A 7 1.27 -23.83 1.69
N PRO A 8 0.11 -24.26 1.15
CA PRO A 8 0.04 -25.24 0.07
C PRO A 8 0.76 -24.80 -1.21
N TRP A 9 0.91 -23.49 -1.43
CA TRP A 9 1.63 -22.90 -2.56
C TRP A 9 3.13 -23.24 -2.59
N LEU A 10 3.76 -23.58 -1.45
CA LEU A 10 5.19 -23.90 -1.41
C LEU A 10 5.55 -25.12 -2.26
N LYS A 11 4.61 -26.05 -2.44
CA LYS A 11 4.77 -27.23 -3.30
C LYS A 11 4.95 -26.87 -4.78
N ASN A 12 4.50 -25.68 -5.18
CA ASN A 12 4.53 -25.19 -6.56
C ASN A 12 5.69 -24.21 -6.80
N TYR A 13 6.54 -23.97 -5.81
CA TYR A 13 7.69 -23.07 -5.98
C TYR A 13 8.73 -23.72 -6.89
N PHE A 14 9.33 -22.93 -7.78
CA PHE A 14 10.46 -23.38 -8.58
C PHE A 14 11.63 -23.81 -7.68
N PRO A 15 12.42 -24.82 -8.06
CA PRO A 15 13.62 -25.21 -7.32
C PRO A 15 14.55 -24.01 -7.08
N GLY A 16 15.00 -23.83 -5.83
CA GLY A 16 15.88 -22.73 -5.42
C GLY A 16 15.17 -21.47 -4.92
N VAL A 17 13.84 -21.37 -5.04
CA VAL A 17 13.08 -20.27 -4.43
C VAL A 17 12.99 -20.49 -2.93
N ARG A 18 13.52 -19.55 -2.14
CA ARG A 18 13.44 -19.60 -0.69
C ARG A 18 12.00 -19.40 -0.23
N PRO A 19 11.43 -20.28 0.62
CA PRO A 19 10.07 -20.17 1.11
C PRO A 19 9.89 -19.06 2.16
N HIS A 20 11.01 -18.53 2.67
CA HIS A 20 11.05 -17.47 3.67
C HIS A 20 12.21 -16.52 3.39
N LEU A 21 11.99 -15.25 3.70
CA LEU A 21 13.01 -14.21 3.72
C LEU A 21 12.91 -13.53 5.08
N ASP A 22 14.05 -13.17 5.66
CA ASP A 22 14.09 -12.38 6.88
C ASP A 22 13.80 -10.92 6.51
N TYR A 23 12.63 -10.42 6.89
CA TYR A 23 12.24 -9.03 6.74
C TYR A 23 12.05 -8.39 8.12
N PRO A 24 12.23 -7.05 8.24
CA PRO A 24 11.95 -6.36 9.48
C PRO A 24 10.49 -6.52 9.89
N ASP A 25 10.24 -6.75 11.18
CA ASP A 25 8.89 -6.82 11.75
C ASP A 25 8.33 -5.41 11.97
N ILE A 26 8.05 -4.72 10.86
CA ILE A 26 7.46 -3.38 10.85
C ILE A 26 6.29 -3.33 9.86
N PRO A 27 5.26 -2.50 10.12
CA PRO A 27 4.15 -2.38 9.20
C PRO A 27 4.59 -1.68 7.91
N VAL A 28 3.94 -2.04 6.79
CA VAL A 28 4.30 -1.52 5.45
C VAL A 28 4.31 0.01 5.38
N HIS A 29 3.41 0.69 6.10
CA HIS A 29 3.37 2.15 6.10
C HIS A 29 4.59 2.80 6.76
N ALA A 30 5.29 2.11 7.68
CA ALA A 30 6.48 2.63 8.35
C ALA A 30 7.63 2.87 7.37
N PHE A 31 7.76 2.06 6.31
CA PHE A 31 8.76 2.29 5.27
C PHE A 31 8.55 3.65 4.56
N LEU A 32 7.31 4.08 4.36
CA LEU A 32 7.00 5.39 3.77
C LEU A 32 7.40 6.52 4.72
N GLU A 33 7.05 6.41 6.01
CA GLU A 33 7.39 7.40 7.04
C GLU A 33 8.91 7.57 7.17
N GLU A 34 9.63 6.45 7.26
CA GLU A 34 11.09 6.43 7.35
C GLU A 34 11.73 7.07 6.11
N THR A 35 11.23 6.72 4.91
CA THR A 35 11.74 7.28 3.65
C THR A 35 11.43 8.77 3.53
N ALA A 36 10.24 9.21 3.95
CA ALA A 36 9.86 10.62 3.98
C ALA A 36 10.69 11.42 4.98
N GLY A 37 11.09 10.83 6.11
CA GLY A 37 12.03 11.43 7.04
C GLY A 37 13.46 11.53 6.49
N LYS A 38 13.96 10.46 5.86
CA LYS A 38 15.33 10.39 5.32
C LYS A 38 15.53 11.19 4.04
N TYR A 39 14.54 11.20 3.15
CA TYR A 39 14.64 11.76 1.79
C TYR A 39 13.44 12.62 1.42
N PRO A 40 13.11 13.66 2.21
CA PRO A 40 11.84 14.36 2.10
C PRO A 40 11.57 15.03 0.76
N GLU A 41 12.61 15.58 0.11
CA GLU A 41 12.51 16.28 -1.18
C GLU A 41 12.64 15.34 -2.41
N ARG A 42 13.04 14.08 -2.20
CA ARG A 42 13.16 13.15 -3.33
C ARG A 42 11.79 12.86 -3.91
N THR A 43 11.72 12.74 -5.24
CA THR A 43 10.48 12.41 -5.93
C THR A 43 10.04 10.99 -5.58
N ALA A 44 8.86 10.86 -5.00
CA ALA A 44 8.21 9.59 -4.70
C ALA A 44 7.34 9.12 -5.87
N LEU A 45 6.58 10.04 -6.46
CA LEU A 45 5.68 9.77 -7.58
C LEU A 45 5.90 10.76 -8.72
N LEU A 46 5.82 10.26 -9.96
CA LEU A 46 5.73 11.05 -11.17
C LEU A 46 4.39 10.73 -11.83
N PHE A 47 3.54 11.72 -12.01
CA PHE A 47 2.23 11.55 -12.62
C PHE A 47 1.93 12.67 -13.58
N LEU A 48 1.73 12.34 -14.86
CA LEU A 48 1.44 13.29 -15.94
C LEU A 48 2.40 14.50 -15.94
N GLY A 49 3.70 14.24 -15.83
CA GLY A 49 4.75 15.27 -15.79
C GLY A 49 4.88 16.03 -14.46
N LYS A 50 3.98 15.82 -13.50
CA LYS A 50 4.07 16.40 -12.16
C LYS A 50 4.83 15.48 -11.22
N LYS A 51 5.70 16.06 -10.40
CA LYS A 51 6.47 15.37 -9.37
C LYS A 51 5.82 15.58 -8.01
N MET A 52 5.76 14.52 -7.22
CA MET A 52 5.36 14.55 -5.82
C MET A 52 6.51 14.02 -4.97
N SER A 53 6.92 14.78 -3.95
CA SER A 53 8.00 14.38 -3.06
C SER A 53 7.53 13.37 -2.00
N PHE A 54 8.47 12.66 -1.36
CA PHE A 54 8.14 11.72 -0.28
C PHE A 54 7.45 12.40 0.90
N ARG A 55 7.89 13.60 1.29
CA ARG A 55 7.19 14.35 2.34
C ARG A 55 5.76 14.67 1.95
N HIS A 56 5.54 15.21 0.75
CA HIS A 56 4.19 15.55 0.31
C HIS A 56 3.29 14.31 0.20
N LEU A 57 3.84 13.18 -0.25
CA LEU A 57 3.11 11.93 -0.28
C LEU A 57 2.71 11.49 1.14
N ASN A 58 3.65 11.48 2.10
CA ASN A 58 3.35 11.09 3.47
C ASN A 58 2.30 12.03 4.12
N ASP A 59 2.43 13.34 3.93
CA ASP A 59 1.45 14.32 4.44
C ASP A 59 0.05 14.06 3.89
N GLN A 60 -0.05 13.74 2.59
CA GLN A 60 -1.33 13.40 1.96
C GLN A 60 -1.90 12.07 2.48
N VAL A 61 -1.04 11.08 2.74
CA VAL A 61 -1.42 9.80 3.37
C VAL A 61 -1.96 10.04 4.77
N ASP A 62 -1.30 10.87 5.59
CA ASP A 62 -1.75 11.19 6.96
C ASP A 62 -3.11 11.88 6.96
N ARG A 63 -3.32 12.84 6.06
CA ARG A 63 -4.61 13.50 5.89
C ARG A 63 -5.71 12.52 5.47
N MET A 64 -5.41 11.62 4.54
CA MET A 64 -6.36 10.62 4.07
C MET A 64 -6.67 9.60 5.16
N ALA A 65 -5.68 9.17 5.96
CA ALA A 65 -5.89 8.25 7.08
C ALA A 65 -6.80 8.88 8.14
N ALA A 66 -6.58 10.15 8.48
CA ALA A 66 -7.47 10.89 9.38
C ALA A 66 -8.90 11.00 8.82
N ALA A 67 -9.06 11.21 7.51
CA ALA A 67 -10.36 11.25 6.86
C ALA A 67 -11.09 9.90 6.92
N LEU A 68 -10.40 8.80 6.58
CA LEU A 68 -10.96 7.45 6.67
C LEU A 68 -11.33 7.07 8.11
N GLY A 69 -10.51 7.43 9.10
CA GLY A 69 -10.83 7.22 10.50
C GLY A 69 -12.09 7.97 10.95
N ARG A 70 -12.29 9.21 10.46
CA ARG A 70 -13.53 9.98 10.71
C ARG A 70 -14.77 9.36 10.03
N LEU A 71 -14.58 8.64 8.93
CA LEU A 71 -15.65 7.88 8.28
C LEU A 71 -15.94 6.54 8.98
N GLY A 72 -15.21 6.21 10.05
CA GLY A 72 -15.43 5.03 10.86
C GLY A 72 -14.61 3.81 10.47
N VAL A 73 -13.60 3.96 9.61
CA VAL A 73 -12.68 2.85 9.28
C VAL A 73 -11.86 2.48 10.51
N GLN A 74 -11.86 1.20 10.86
CA GLN A 74 -11.16 0.63 12.00
C GLN A 74 -10.12 -0.41 11.57
N ARG A 75 -9.25 -0.77 12.52
CA ARG A 75 -8.26 -1.83 12.32
C ARG A 75 -8.96 -3.15 11.95
N GLY A 76 -8.48 -3.80 10.90
CA GLY A 76 -9.04 -5.05 10.39
C GLY A 76 -10.17 -4.87 9.35
N ASP A 77 -10.69 -3.65 9.17
CA ASP A 77 -11.64 -3.38 8.10
C ASP A 77 -11.01 -3.58 6.72
N ARG A 78 -11.84 -3.92 5.73
CA ARG A 78 -11.41 -4.01 4.33
C ARG A 78 -12.01 -2.83 3.58
N VAL A 79 -11.15 -2.00 3.00
CA VAL A 79 -11.55 -0.79 2.28
C VAL A 79 -11.22 -0.97 0.81
N ALA A 80 -12.26 -1.02 -0.03
CA ALA A 80 -12.09 -1.10 -1.47
C ALA A 80 -11.87 0.29 -2.07
N PHE A 81 -10.81 0.43 -2.86
CA PHE A 81 -10.50 1.65 -3.61
C PHE A 81 -10.68 1.38 -5.10
N MET A 82 -11.69 2.03 -5.69
CA MET A 82 -11.96 1.98 -7.13
C MET A 82 -11.50 3.30 -7.75
N LEU A 83 -10.20 3.37 -8.03
CA LEU A 83 -9.53 4.57 -8.54
C LEU A 83 -8.70 4.21 -9.77
N PRO A 84 -8.50 5.13 -10.74
CA PRO A 84 -7.56 4.93 -11.82
C PRO A 84 -6.13 4.88 -11.29
N ASN A 85 -5.18 4.43 -12.13
CA ASN A 85 -3.75 4.48 -11.81
C ASN A 85 -3.28 5.94 -11.65
N SER A 86 -3.33 6.42 -10.42
CA SER A 86 -3.18 7.82 -10.04
C SER A 86 -2.53 7.91 -8.65
N PRO A 87 -1.89 9.05 -8.30
CA PRO A 87 -1.30 9.22 -6.97
C PRO A 87 -2.29 8.99 -5.83
N GLN A 88 -3.57 9.30 -6.05
CA GLN A 88 -4.66 9.11 -5.09
C GLN A 88 -4.84 7.63 -4.72
N MET A 89 -4.58 6.70 -5.64
CA MET A 89 -4.62 5.27 -5.34
C MET A 89 -3.55 4.88 -4.32
N VAL A 90 -2.30 5.32 -4.55
CA VAL A 90 -1.19 5.09 -3.61
C VAL A 90 -1.48 5.73 -2.25
N ILE A 91 -1.94 6.99 -2.24
CA ILE A 91 -2.31 7.71 -1.03
C ILE A 91 -3.37 6.94 -0.23
N SER A 92 -4.43 6.47 -0.90
CA SER A 92 -5.57 5.80 -0.25
C SER A 92 -5.20 4.45 0.34
N VAL A 93 -4.39 3.65 -0.38
CA VAL A 93 -3.94 2.34 0.10
C VAL A 93 -3.03 2.49 1.32
N TYR A 94 -2.04 3.40 1.28
CA TYR A 94 -1.19 3.67 2.44
C TYR A 94 -1.98 4.23 3.62
N ALA A 95 -3.02 5.04 3.39
CA ALA A 95 -3.90 5.55 4.43
C ALA A 95 -4.63 4.42 5.16
N ALA A 96 -5.15 3.43 4.43
CA ALA A 96 -5.75 2.24 5.03
C ALA A 96 -4.72 1.45 5.87
N PHE A 97 -3.50 1.29 5.36
CA PHE A 97 -2.43 0.61 6.10
C PHE A 97 -2.06 1.34 7.40
N LYS A 98 -2.07 2.68 7.43
CA LYS A 98 -1.85 3.45 8.67
C LYS A 98 -2.94 3.23 9.71
N LEU A 99 -4.19 3.02 9.29
CA LEU A 99 -5.30 2.67 10.19
C LEU A 99 -5.28 1.19 10.63
N GLY A 100 -4.35 0.38 10.10
CA GLY A 100 -4.36 -1.07 10.30
C GLY A 100 -5.51 -1.76 9.59
N ALA A 101 -6.12 -1.10 8.60
CA ALA A 101 -7.11 -1.66 7.70
C ALA A 101 -6.41 -2.33 6.49
N VAL A 102 -7.16 -3.17 5.79
CA VAL A 102 -6.74 -3.86 4.57
C VAL A 102 -7.20 -3.04 3.37
N GLY A 103 -6.25 -2.40 2.69
CA GLY A 103 -6.51 -1.72 1.42
C GLY A 103 -6.71 -2.73 0.28
N VAL A 104 -7.87 -2.71 -0.36
CA VAL A 104 -8.20 -3.56 -1.51
C VAL A 104 -8.24 -2.69 -2.76
N GLY A 105 -7.20 -2.79 -3.59
CA GLY A 105 -7.17 -2.11 -4.89
C GLY A 105 -8.09 -2.80 -5.87
N ALA A 106 -9.21 -2.16 -6.21
CA ALA A 106 -10.13 -2.61 -7.25
C ALA A 106 -9.92 -1.75 -8.50
N THR A 107 -8.78 -1.94 -9.18
CA THR A 107 -8.53 -1.29 -10.47
C THR A 107 -9.14 -2.13 -11.57
N THR A 108 -10.20 -1.66 -12.21
CA THR A 108 -10.62 -2.16 -13.52
C THR A 108 -9.70 -1.54 -14.57
N VAL A 109 -8.85 -2.35 -15.19
CA VAL A 109 -8.29 -2.03 -16.50
C VAL A 109 -9.36 -2.42 -17.51
N PRO A 110 -9.91 -1.49 -18.30
CA PRO A 110 -10.74 -1.85 -19.44
C PRO A 110 -9.92 -2.76 -20.37
N LEU A 111 -10.46 -3.94 -20.72
CA LEU A 111 -9.78 -4.96 -21.54
C LEU A 111 -9.51 -4.47 -22.99
N ASP A 112 -10.01 -3.30 -23.37
CA ASP A 112 -9.86 -2.67 -24.68
C ASP A 112 -8.56 -1.84 -24.83
N ILE A 113 -7.68 -1.81 -23.82
CA ILE A 113 -6.43 -1.01 -23.84
C ILE A 113 -5.16 -1.91 -23.80
N ILE A 114 -5.23 -3.18 -24.22
CA ILE A 114 -4.05 -4.05 -24.43
C ILE A 114 -4.06 -4.61 -25.85
#